data_AF-A0A6B3HY84-F1
#
_entry.id   AF-A0A6B3HY84-F1
#
_cell.length_a   1.000
_cell.length_b   1.000
_cell.length_c   1.000
_cell.angle_alpha   90.00
_cell.angle_beta   90.00
_cell.angle_gamma   90.00
#
_symmetry.space_group_name_H-M   'P 1'
#
loop_
_entity.id
_entity.type
_entity.pdbx_description
1 polymer ?
#
loop_
_entity_poly.entity_id
_entity_poly.type
_entity_poly.pdbx_seq_one_letter_code
_entity_poly.pdbx_strand_id
1 'polypeptide(L)'
;QIIHSQADIGRSKAQSAKDSVLGINPYVNVVLHEERLEAENVKEIFAQYDLIVDGTDNFATRYLVNDAAVLLNKPYVWGSIYRFDGQASVFWSEHGPCYRCLYPEPPP
;
A
#
# COMPACT_ATOMS: atom_id res chain seq x y z
N GLN A 1 -2.81 -5.88 -15.03
CA GLN A 1 -2.96 -6.23 -13.60
C GLN A 1 -3.36 -7.71 -13.57
N ILE A 2 -2.40 -8.62 -13.38
CA ILE A 2 -2.59 -10.08 -13.59
C ILE A 2 -3.55 -10.76 -12.61
N ILE A 3 -3.84 -10.09 -11.49
CA ILE A 3 -4.77 -10.58 -10.47
C ILE A 3 -6.25 -10.48 -10.91
N HIS A 4 -6.54 -9.76 -12.00
CA HIS A 4 -7.90 -9.54 -12.51
C HIS A 4 -8.11 -10.23 -13.85
N SER A 5 -9.35 -10.63 -14.14
CA SER A 5 -9.76 -11.23 -15.41
C SER A 5 -10.60 -10.27 -16.27
N GLN A 6 -10.87 -10.64 -17.53
CA GLN A 6 -11.79 -9.89 -18.40
C GLN A 6 -13.23 -9.85 -17.85
N ALA A 7 -13.63 -10.87 -17.08
CA ALA A 7 -14.95 -10.93 -16.47
C ALA A 7 -15.13 -9.89 -15.34
N ASP A 8 -14.04 -9.33 -14.82
CA ASP A 8 -14.05 -8.36 -13.73
C ASP A 8 -14.15 -6.90 -14.20
N ILE A 9 -14.27 -6.65 -15.50
CA ILE A 9 -14.40 -5.28 -16.03
C ILE A 9 -15.63 -4.60 -15.44
N GLY A 10 -15.43 -3.40 -14.88
CA GLY A 10 -16.47 -2.62 -14.20
C GLY A 10 -16.74 -3.05 -12.75
N ARG A 11 -16.14 -4.15 -12.29
CA ARG A 11 -16.23 -4.61 -10.91
C ARG A 11 -15.18 -3.90 -10.04
N SER A 12 -15.43 -3.81 -8.73
CA SER A 12 -14.45 -3.30 -7.78
C SER A 12 -13.15 -4.12 -7.86
N LYS A 13 -12.01 -3.43 -7.98
CA LYS A 13 -10.69 -4.08 -7.96
C LYS A 13 -10.44 -4.81 -6.65
N ALA A 14 -10.91 -4.27 -5.52
CA ALA A 14 -10.77 -4.88 -4.21
C ALA A 14 -11.50 -6.24 -4.15
N GLN A 15 -12.73 -6.29 -4.65
CA GLN A 15 -13.52 -7.53 -4.68
C GLN A 15 -12.93 -8.57 -5.65
N SER A 16 -12.58 -8.17 -6.88
CA SER A 16 -11.93 -9.08 -7.83
C SER A 16 -10.61 -9.64 -7.28
N ALA A 17 -9.80 -8.80 -6.62
CA ALA A 17 -8.56 -9.27 -5.99
C ALA A 17 -8.82 -10.25 -4.84
N LYS A 18 -9.84 -10.01 -4.01
CA LYS A 18 -10.24 -10.93 -2.95
C LYS A 18 -10.64 -12.30 -3.49
N ASP A 19 -11.48 -12.32 -4.52
CA ASP A 19 -11.92 -13.57 -5.16
C ASP A 19 -10.71 -14.36 -5.69
N SER A 20 -9.76 -13.69 -6.36
CA SER A 20 -8.51 -14.30 -6.83
C SER A 20 -7.64 -14.84 -5.70
N VAL A 21 -7.46 -14.10 -4.60
CA VAL A 21 -6.66 -14.55 -3.44
C VAL A 21 -7.30 -15.76 -2.76
N LEU A 22 -8.61 -15.74 -2.54
CA LEU A 22 -9.34 -16.85 -1.93
C LEU A 22 -9.39 -18.09 -2.84
N GLY A 23 -9.37 -17.90 -4.16
CA GLY A 23 -9.21 -18.98 -5.13
C GLY A 23 -7.85 -19.69 -5.04
N ILE A 24 -6.80 -18.97 -4.60
CA ILE A 24 -5.46 -19.54 -4.37
C ILE A 24 -5.37 -20.20 -3.00
N ASN A 25 -5.83 -19.51 -1.95
CA ASN A 25 -5.81 -20.03 -0.59
C ASN A 25 -7.07 -19.59 0.18
N PRO A 26 -8.04 -20.49 0.38
CA PRO A 26 -9.30 -20.14 1.05
C PRO A 26 -9.16 -19.96 2.57
N TYR A 27 -7.99 -20.28 3.15
CA TYR A 27 -7.76 -20.19 4.60
C TYR A 27 -7.23 -18.82 5.04
N VAL A 28 -6.93 -17.91 4.11
CA VAL A 28 -6.52 -16.55 4.45
C VAL A 28 -7.73 -15.64 4.65
N ASN A 29 -7.60 -14.69 5.57
CA ASN A 29 -8.60 -13.63 5.74
C ASN A 29 -8.25 -12.44 4.85
N VAL A 30 -9.15 -12.10 3.92
CA VAL A 30 -9.01 -10.92 3.05
C VAL A 30 -10.01 -9.86 3.50
N VAL A 31 -9.50 -8.86 4.23
CA VAL A 31 -10.24 -7.69 4.69
C VAL A 31 -10.16 -6.61 3.60
N LEU A 32 -11.31 -6.14 3.15
CA LEU A 32 -11.39 -5.10 2.12
C LEU A 32 -11.68 -3.75 2.76
N HIS A 33 -10.92 -2.74 2.33
CA HIS A 33 -11.20 -1.34 2.57
C HIS A 33 -11.60 -0.73 1.22
N GLU A 34 -12.91 -0.75 0.92
CA GLU A 34 -13.46 -0.22 -0.34
C GLU A 34 -13.67 1.31 -0.27
N GLU A 35 -12.65 2.00 0.23
CA GLU A 35 -12.60 3.44 0.39
C GLU A 35 -11.24 3.97 -0.08
N ARG A 36 -11.20 5.25 -0.41
CA ARG A 36 -9.94 5.90 -0.73
C ARG A 36 -9.15 6.10 0.56
N LEU A 37 -7.86 5.80 0.53
CA LEU A 37 -6.97 6.08 1.65
C LEU A 37 -6.73 7.59 1.74
N GLU A 38 -7.14 8.19 2.85
CA GLU A 38 -7.08 9.62 3.13
C GLU A 38 -6.50 9.87 4.53
N ALA A 39 -6.19 11.12 4.86
CA ALA A 39 -5.60 11.48 6.15
C ALA A 39 -6.50 11.13 7.35
N GLU A 40 -7.81 11.12 7.13
CA GLU A 40 -8.83 10.86 8.13
C GLU A 40 -8.93 9.38 8.51
N ASN A 41 -8.70 8.45 7.55
CA ASN A 41 -8.88 7.00 7.77
C ASN A 41 -7.57 6.21 7.88
N VAL A 42 -6.44 6.73 7.37
CA VAL A 42 -5.19 5.96 7.27
C VAL A 42 -4.72 5.40 8.61
N LYS A 43 -4.87 6.17 9.70
CA LYS A 43 -4.41 5.76 11.03
C LYS A 43 -5.23 4.59 11.59
N GLU A 44 -6.55 4.66 11.44
CA GLU A 44 -7.47 3.63 11.90
C GLU A 44 -7.27 2.33 11.13
N ILE A 45 -7.13 2.42 9.81
CA ILE A 45 -6.85 1.27 8.95
C ILE A 45 -5.50 0.66 9.32
N PHE A 46 -4.43 1.47 9.35
CA PHE A 46 -3.08 0.96 9.54
C PHE A 46 -2.86 0.37 10.93
N ALA A 47 -3.52 0.90 11.97
CA ALA A 47 -3.42 0.39 13.34
C ALA A 47 -3.70 -1.12 13.45
N GLN A 48 -4.50 -1.68 12.53
CA GLN A 48 -4.93 -3.08 12.52
C GLN A 48 -3.91 -4.06 11.91
N TYR A 49 -2.81 -3.58 11.31
CA TYR A 49 -1.86 -4.40 10.55
C TYR A 49 -0.43 -4.29 11.06
N ASP A 50 0.36 -5.36 10.99
CA ASP A 50 1.75 -5.34 11.47
C ASP A 50 2.75 -4.78 10.44
N LEU A 51 2.39 -4.80 9.15
CA LEU A 51 3.25 -4.43 8.03
C LEU A 51 2.43 -3.71 6.95
N ILE A 52 2.99 -2.63 6.41
CA ILE A 52 2.39 -1.89 5.31
C ILE A 52 3.18 -2.13 4.03
N VAL A 53 2.51 -2.55 2.95
CA VAL A 53 3.10 -2.74 1.62
C VAL A 53 2.44 -1.77 0.64
N ASP A 54 3.22 -0.86 0.06
CA ASP A 54 2.74 0.16 -0.87
C ASP A 54 3.22 -0.09 -2.30
N GLY A 55 2.24 -0.21 -3.20
CA GLY A 55 2.43 -0.24 -4.64
C GLY A 55 1.64 0.86 -5.36
N THR A 56 1.33 1.97 -4.67
CA THR A 56 0.55 3.09 -5.21
C THR A 56 1.36 3.92 -6.21
N ASP A 57 0.63 4.47 -7.18
CA ASP A 57 1.18 5.15 -8.34
C ASP A 57 1.17 6.67 -8.23
N ASN A 58 0.76 7.23 -7.09
CA ASN A 58 0.70 8.67 -6.88
C ASN A 58 1.54 9.11 -5.67
N PHE A 59 2.18 10.29 -5.80
CA PHE A 59 3.07 10.80 -4.77
C PHE A 59 2.35 11.11 -3.47
N ALA A 60 1.18 11.76 -3.51
CA ALA A 60 0.42 12.15 -2.32
C ALA A 60 0.16 10.95 -1.39
N THR A 61 -0.26 9.81 -1.94
CA THR A 61 -0.49 8.58 -1.17
C THR A 61 0.82 8.04 -0.58
N ARG A 62 1.94 8.05 -1.31
CA ARG A 62 3.24 7.57 -0.75
C ARG A 62 3.67 8.36 0.49
N TYR A 63 3.49 9.68 0.47
CA TYR A 63 3.80 10.53 1.62
C TYR A 63 2.83 10.30 2.78
N LEU A 64 1.53 10.18 2.48
CA LEU A 64 0.52 9.83 3.48
C LEU A 64 0.82 8.50 4.17
N VAL A 65 1.13 7.47 3.38
CA VAL A 65 1.46 6.11 3.85
C VAL A 65 2.72 6.14 4.72
N ASN A 66 3.79 6.82 4.27
CA ASN A 66 5.00 6.99 5.07
C ASN A 66 4.70 7.64 6.42
N ASP A 67 3.98 8.76 6.41
CA ASP A 67 3.74 9.54 7.64
C ASP A 67 2.89 8.75 8.63
N ALA A 68 1.87 8.04 8.15
CA ALA A 68 1.07 7.16 8.99
C ALA A 68 1.90 5.98 9.54
N ALA A 69 2.76 5.36 8.73
CA ALA A 69 3.61 4.26 9.16
C ALA A 69 4.63 4.72 10.22
N VAL A 70 5.26 5.88 10.05
CA VAL A 70 6.17 6.46 11.06
C VAL A 70 5.44 6.76 12.36
N LEU A 71 4.27 7.41 12.30
CA LEU A 71 3.49 7.77 13.50
C LEU A 71 2.97 6.55 14.27
N LEU A 72 2.69 5.45 13.56
CA LEU A 72 2.24 4.19 14.16
C LEU A 72 3.37 3.21 14.45
N ASN A 73 4.62 3.60 14.15
CA ASN A 73 5.80 2.77 14.27
C ASN A 73 5.66 1.40 13.55
N LYS A 74 5.28 1.44 12.27
CA LYS A 74 5.08 0.24 11.45
C LYS A 74 6.15 0.15 10.37
N PRO A 75 6.69 -1.05 10.09
CA PRO A 75 7.52 -1.26 8.93
C PRO A 75 6.75 -0.95 7.65
N TYR A 76 7.40 -0.23 6.75
CA TYR A 76 6.84 0.28 5.50
C TYR A 76 7.66 -0.24 4.31
N VAL A 77 7.09 -1.20 3.58
CA VAL A 77 7.69 -1.75 2.36
C VAL A 77 7.12 -0.99 1.17
N TRP A 78 8.00 -0.28 0.46
CA TRP A 78 7.62 0.53 -0.68
C TRP A 78 8.17 -0.06 -1.97
N GLY A 79 7.35 -0.07 -3.01
CA GLY A 79 7.76 -0.38 -4.38
C GLY A 79 7.22 0.64 -5.37
N SER A 80 8.03 1.00 -6.37
CA SER A 80 7.62 1.86 -7.49
C SER A 80 8.27 1.41 -8.78
N ILE A 81 7.57 1.62 -9.90
CA ILE A 81 8.08 1.37 -11.23
C ILE A 81 7.88 2.60 -12.11
N TYR A 82 8.89 2.94 -12.91
CA TYR A 82 8.83 3.96 -13.95
C TYR A 82 9.42 3.38 -15.23
N ARG A 83 8.56 3.09 -16.22
CA ARG A 83 8.94 2.42 -17.48
C ARG A 83 9.69 1.10 -17.24
N PHE A 84 11.02 1.13 -17.35
CA PHE A 84 11.90 -0.03 -17.22
C PHE A 84 12.70 -0.02 -15.91
N ASP A 85 12.55 1.02 -15.09
CA ASP A 85 13.24 1.16 -13.82
C ASP A 85 12.30 0.87 -12.66
N GLY A 86 12.68 -0.07 -11.81
CA GLY A 86 11.98 -0.42 -10.58
C GLY A 86 12.80 -0.06 -9.36
N GLN A 87 12.14 0.36 -8.30
CA GLN A 87 12.75 0.58 -6.99
C GLN A 87 11.92 -0.12 -5.93
N ALA A 88 12.60 -0.69 -4.94
CA ALA A 88 11.98 -1.24 -3.75
C ALA A 88 12.87 -0.97 -2.54
N SER A 89 12.28 -0.67 -1.40
CA SER A 89 12.99 -0.47 -0.14
C SER A 89 12.10 -0.78 1.05
N VAL A 90 12.73 -0.98 2.21
CA VAL A 90 12.05 -1.05 3.51
C VAL A 90 12.41 0.20 4.29
N PHE A 91 11.39 0.91 4.74
CA PHE A 91 11.51 2.06 5.62
C PHE A 91 10.92 1.69 6.98
N TRP A 92 11.70 1.90 8.04
CA TRP A 92 11.26 1.60 9.41
C TRP A 92 11.99 2.52 10.37
N SER A 93 11.31 3.57 10.83
CA SER A 93 11.93 4.67 11.57
C SER A 93 12.65 4.27 12.86
N GLU A 94 12.25 3.17 13.50
CA GLU A 94 12.94 2.65 14.68
C GLU A 94 14.26 1.96 14.36
N HIS A 95 14.46 1.49 13.14
CA HIS A 95 15.62 0.70 12.73
C HIS A 95 16.40 1.30 11.55
N GLY A 96 15.95 2.42 11.00
CA GLY A 96 16.51 3.02 9.80
C GLY A 96 15.77 4.30 9.38
N PRO A 97 16.02 4.79 8.15
CA PRO A 97 15.37 5.99 7.65
C PRO A 97 13.88 5.76 7.37
N CYS A 98 13.11 6.86 7.36
CA CYS A 98 11.80 6.87 6.73
C CYS A 98 11.89 7.34 5.28
N TYR A 99 10.81 7.22 4.50
CA TYR A 99 10.79 7.64 3.11
C TYR A 99 11.11 9.15 2.96
N ARG A 100 10.60 9.99 3.87
CA ARG A 100 10.91 11.43 3.90
C ARG A 100 12.37 11.74 4.23
N CYS A 101 13.12 10.84 4.88
CA CYS A 101 14.55 11.04 5.06
C CYS A 101 15.32 11.00 3.73
N LEU A 102 14.82 10.21 2.77
CA LEU A 102 15.41 10.10 1.42
C LEU A 102 14.80 11.12 0.44
N TYR A 103 13.50 11.37 0.56
CA TYR A 103 12.75 12.30 -0.30
C TYR A 103 11.95 13.30 0.55
N PRO A 104 12.57 14.39 1.04
CA PRO A 104 11.96 15.27 2.04
C PRO A 104 10.64 15.91 1.62
N GLU A 105 10.55 16.36 0.38
CA GLU A 105 9.39 17.07 -0.17
C GLU A 105 8.81 16.32 -1.37
N PRO A 106 7.47 16.29 -1.51
CA PRO A 106 6.84 15.74 -2.69
C PRO A 106 7.31 16.50 -3.94
N PRO A 107 7.56 15.80 -5.06
CA PRO A 107 7.87 16.47 -6.31
C PRO A 107 6.70 17.40 -6.73
N PRO A 108 7.00 18.51 -7.43
CA PRO A 108 6.00 19.49 -7.86
C PRO A 108 4.98 18.93 -8.86
#